data_AF-A0A4R5QJT9-F1
#
_entry.id   AF-A0A4R5QJT9-F1
#
_cell.length_a   1.000
_cell.length_b   1.000
_cell.length_c   1.000
_cell.angle_alpha   90.00
_cell.angle_beta   90.00
_cell.angle_gamma   90.00
#
_symmetry.space_group_name_H-M   'P 1'
#
loop_
_entity.id
_entity.type
_entity.pdbx_description
1 polymer ?
#
loop_
_entity_poly.entity_id
_entity_poly.type
_entity_poly.pdbx_seq_one_letter_code
_entity_poly.pdbx_strand_id
1 'polypeptide(L)'
;MTAAGLEFIGQVEVAVGLPLVVGAGPAGERRIVPILGGQVSGPRLAGEILAGGADFQVIRPDGVTEIVARYTLRLADGALVYVVNRGIRHAAPEDMARLLRGEPVAPERVYFRTAPVFETAAPQHAWLHRSLFVGFGERRPDSVLVRIHAV
;
A
#
# COMPACT_ATOMS: atom_id res chain seq x y z
N MET A 1 17.23 0.47 24.88
CA MET A 1 16.49 -0.02 23.70
C MET A 1 17.32 0.31 22.47
N THR A 2 17.89 -0.68 21.79
CA THR A 2 18.51 -0.47 20.48
C THR A 2 17.40 -0.37 19.44
N ALA A 3 17.53 0.51 18.45
CA ALA A 3 16.60 0.52 17.33
C ALA A 3 16.67 -0.84 16.64
N ALA A 4 15.54 -1.54 16.55
CA ALA A 4 15.45 -2.76 15.77
C ALA A 4 15.68 -2.41 14.29
N GLY A 5 16.47 -3.23 13.59
CA GLY A 5 16.72 -3.07 12.17
C GLY A 5 15.49 -3.49 11.35
N LEU A 6 15.39 -3.00 10.12
CA LEU A 6 14.30 -3.38 9.21
C LEU A 6 14.70 -4.62 8.37
N GLU A 7 13.96 -5.71 8.48
CA GLU A 7 14.15 -6.94 7.66
C GLU A 7 13.23 -6.88 6.43
N PHE A 8 13.78 -6.89 5.22
CA PHE A 8 12.97 -6.97 3.99
C PHE A 8 12.31 -8.35 3.85
N ILE A 9 10.97 -8.39 3.81
CA ILE A 9 10.21 -9.64 3.70
C ILE A 9 9.66 -9.90 2.31
N GLY A 10 9.44 -8.84 1.53
CA GLY A 10 8.92 -8.88 0.18
C GLY A 10 8.38 -7.54 -0.29
N GLN A 11 7.92 -7.51 -1.53
CA GLN A 11 7.29 -6.34 -2.13
C GLN A 11 5.97 -6.75 -2.79
N VAL A 12 5.06 -5.78 -2.88
CA VAL A 12 3.83 -5.90 -3.65
C VAL A 12 3.84 -4.89 -4.78
N GLU A 13 3.51 -5.34 -5.99
CA GLU A 13 3.21 -4.45 -7.12
C GLU A 13 1.71 -4.55 -7.42
N VAL A 14 0.99 -3.51 -7.03
CA VAL A 14 -0.47 -3.44 -7.06
C VAL A 14 -0.91 -2.77 -8.35
N ALA A 15 -1.64 -3.48 -9.20
CA ALA A 15 -2.33 -2.87 -10.34
C ALA A 15 -3.57 -2.14 -9.84
N VAL A 16 -3.73 -0.87 -10.24
CA VAL A 16 -4.83 -0.03 -9.76
C VAL A 16 -5.68 0.52 -10.90
N GLY A 17 -6.98 0.63 -10.65
CA GLY A 17 -7.93 1.21 -11.59
C GLY A 17 -7.99 2.73 -11.54
N LEU A 18 -8.85 3.29 -12.39
CA LEU A 18 -9.16 4.71 -12.34
C LEU A 18 -9.81 5.05 -10.99
N PRO A 19 -9.38 6.13 -10.32
CA PRO A 19 -9.96 6.55 -9.06
C PRO A 19 -11.43 6.96 -9.22
N LEU A 20 -12.29 6.40 -8.37
CA LEU A 20 -13.65 6.91 -8.14
C LEU A 20 -13.56 8.12 -7.22
N VAL A 21 -13.85 9.30 -7.75
CA VAL A 21 -13.84 10.54 -6.97
C VAL A 21 -15.20 10.72 -6.33
N VAL A 22 -15.26 10.57 -5.00
CA VAL A 22 -16.47 10.89 -4.23
C VAL A 22 -16.58 12.41 -4.05
N GLY A 23 -15.45 13.10 -3.95
CA GLY A 23 -15.36 14.56 -3.84
C GLY A 23 -15.10 15.04 -2.42
N ALA A 24 -15.31 16.34 -2.20
CA ALA A 24 -15.06 16.98 -0.92
C ALA A 24 -15.98 16.44 0.18
N GLY A 25 -15.40 16.10 1.33
CA GLY A 25 -16.11 15.72 2.54
C GLY A 25 -15.48 16.35 3.79
N PRO A 26 -16.03 16.05 4.98
CA PRO A 26 -15.61 16.71 6.24
C PRO A 26 -14.12 16.55 6.58
N ALA A 27 -13.47 15.48 6.11
CA ALA A 27 -12.07 15.18 6.36
C ALA A 27 -11.12 15.59 5.22
N GLY A 28 -11.65 16.08 4.10
CA GLY A 28 -10.91 16.31 2.85
C GLY A 28 -11.58 15.63 1.65
N GLU A 29 -10.88 15.58 0.52
CA GLU A 29 -11.37 14.93 -0.69
C GLU A 29 -11.28 13.40 -0.58
N ARG A 30 -12.41 12.72 -0.75
CA ARG A 30 -12.49 11.26 -0.75
C ARG A 30 -12.31 10.70 -2.15
N ARG A 31 -11.36 9.78 -2.30
CA ARG A 31 -11.14 8.98 -3.52
C ARG A 31 -11.10 7.49 -3.16
N ILE A 32 -11.64 6.66 -4.03
CA ILE A 32 -11.58 5.20 -3.90
C ILE A 32 -10.84 4.67 -5.12
N VAL A 33 -9.70 4.02 -4.92
CA VAL A 33 -8.87 3.48 -5.99
C VAL A 33 -9.03 1.96 -6.03
N PRO A 34 -9.70 1.38 -7.04
CA PRO A 34 -9.87 -0.06 -7.13
C PRO A 34 -8.53 -0.79 -7.26
N ILE A 35 -8.37 -1.90 -6.55
CA ILE A 35 -7.23 -2.81 -6.71
C ILE A 35 -7.65 -3.92 -7.68
N LEU A 36 -6.97 -3.96 -8.82
CA LEU A 36 -7.29 -4.86 -9.94
C LEU A 36 -6.56 -6.21 -9.83
N GLY A 37 -5.62 -6.32 -8.91
CA GLY A 37 -4.74 -7.47 -8.72
C GLY A 37 -3.30 -7.01 -8.60
N GLY A 38 -2.35 -7.90 -8.88
CA GLY A 38 -0.93 -7.58 -8.78
C GLY A 38 -0.07 -8.77 -8.41
N GLN A 39 1.21 -8.50 -8.16
CA GLN A 39 2.21 -9.52 -7.85
C GLN A 39 2.83 -9.29 -6.48
N VAL A 40 3.23 -10.39 -5.84
CA VAL A 40 3.95 -10.39 -4.57
C VAL A 40 5.25 -11.17 -4.75
N SER A 41 6.38 -10.53 -4.47
CA SER A 41 7.69 -11.16 -4.64
C SER A 41 8.60 -10.86 -3.46
N GLY A 42 9.24 -11.88 -2.89
CA GLY A 42 10.09 -11.71 -1.72
C GLY A 42 10.58 -13.03 -1.14
N PRO A 43 11.56 -12.96 -0.23
CA PRO A 43 12.11 -14.15 0.43
C PRO A 43 11.10 -14.82 1.37
N ARG A 44 10.17 -14.06 1.96
CA ARG A 44 9.21 -14.57 2.95
C ARG A 44 7.75 -14.36 2.55
N LEU A 45 7.50 -13.50 1.55
CA LEU A 45 6.18 -13.20 1.02
C LEU A 45 6.21 -13.25 -0.51
N ALA A 46 5.58 -14.26 -1.10
CA ALA A 46 5.53 -14.47 -2.55
C ALA A 46 4.18 -15.05 -2.97
N GLY A 47 3.67 -14.61 -4.12
CA GLY A 47 2.34 -14.95 -4.62
C GLY A 47 1.75 -13.83 -5.46
N GLU A 48 0.44 -13.63 -5.37
CA GLU A 48 -0.30 -12.63 -6.15
C GLU A 48 -1.29 -11.86 -5.28
N ILE A 49 -1.74 -10.71 -5.80
CA ILE A 49 -2.84 -9.94 -5.23
C ILE A 49 -4.10 -10.29 -6.01
N LEU A 50 -5.17 -10.62 -5.29
CA LEU A 50 -6.48 -10.88 -5.88
C LEU A 50 -7.23 -9.57 -6.15
N ALA A 51 -7.99 -9.54 -7.24
CA ALA A 51 -8.93 -8.45 -7.51
C ALA A 51 -10.04 -8.41 -6.44
N GLY A 52 -10.57 -7.21 -6.17
CA GLY A 52 -11.71 -7.00 -5.26
C GLY A 52 -11.41 -6.11 -4.05
N GLY A 53 -10.15 -5.70 -3.87
CA GLY A 53 -9.76 -4.70 -2.90
C GLY A 53 -9.90 -3.26 -3.40
N ALA A 54 -9.65 -2.30 -2.52
CA ALA A 54 -9.52 -0.88 -2.87
C ALA A 54 -8.65 -0.13 -1.86
N ASP A 55 -8.12 1.01 -2.29
CA ASP A 55 -7.56 2.04 -1.42
C ASP A 55 -8.56 3.18 -1.20
N PHE A 56 -8.96 3.37 0.05
CA PHE A 56 -9.91 4.38 0.48
C PHE A 56 -9.16 5.63 0.95
N GLN A 57 -8.74 6.46 0.00
CA GLN A 57 -7.89 7.62 0.25
C GLN A 57 -8.68 8.83 0.76
N VAL A 58 -8.05 9.63 1.62
CA VAL A 58 -8.47 11.01 1.94
C VAL A 58 -7.33 11.94 1.57
N ILE A 59 -7.57 12.91 0.69
CA ILE A 59 -6.64 14.02 0.48
C ILE A 59 -7.06 15.13 1.45
N ARG A 60 -6.27 15.33 2.48
CA ARG A 60 -6.52 16.33 3.52
C ARG A 60 -6.29 17.75 2.98
N PRO A 61 -6.84 18.78 3.65
CA PRO A 61 -6.61 20.19 3.27
C PRO A 61 -5.14 20.61 3.27
N ASP A 62 -4.28 19.94 4.04
CA ASP A 62 -2.83 20.20 4.08
C ASP A 62 -2.04 19.51 2.95
N GLY A 63 -2.73 18.85 2.01
CA GLY A 63 -2.12 18.18 0.86
C GLY A 63 -1.62 16.76 1.14
N VAL A 64 -1.70 16.27 2.38
CA VAL A 64 -1.34 14.89 2.70
C VAL A 64 -2.47 13.94 2.29
N THR A 65 -2.12 12.88 1.58
CA THR A 65 -3.04 11.77 1.29
C THR A 65 -2.94 10.73 2.41
N GLU A 66 -4.02 10.52 3.15
CA GLU A 66 -4.20 9.33 3.99
C GLU A 66 -4.60 8.14 3.13
N ILE A 67 -3.98 6.99 3.41
CA ILE A 67 -4.14 5.74 2.67
C ILE A 67 -4.75 4.70 3.59
N VAL A 68 -5.75 3.99 3.09
CA VAL A 68 -6.34 2.83 3.77
C VAL A 68 -6.69 1.81 2.69
N ALA A 69 -5.72 0.98 2.32
CA ALA A 69 -5.93 -0.09 1.37
C ALA A 69 -6.36 -1.38 2.08
N ARG A 70 -7.40 -2.02 1.54
CA ARG A 70 -7.89 -3.33 1.98
C ARG A 70 -7.94 -4.27 0.79
N TYR A 71 -7.23 -5.39 0.87
CA TYR A 71 -7.11 -6.35 -0.24
C TYR A 71 -6.67 -7.73 0.26
N THR A 72 -6.61 -8.69 -0.65
CA THR A 72 -6.26 -10.08 -0.34
C THR A 72 -5.09 -10.54 -1.20
N LEU A 73 -4.13 -11.19 -0.56
CA LEU A 73 -3.07 -11.94 -1.22
C LEU A 73 -3.45 -13.41 -1.33
N ARG A 74 -3.01 -14.07 -2.41
CA ARG A 74 -2.89 -15.52 -2.49
C ARG A 74 -1.41 -15.85 -2.58
N LEU A 75 -0.88 -16.49 -1.55
CA LEU A 75 0.53 -16.88 -1.50
C LEU A 75 0.79 -18.10 -2.39
N ALA A 76 2.07 -18.36 -2.70
CA ALA A 76 2.48 -19.45 -3.58
C ALA A 76 2.04 -20.85 -3.11
N ASP A 77 1.82 -21.04 -1.81
CA ASP A 77 1.30 -22.28 -1.22
C ASP A 77 -0.24 -22.33 -1.17
N GLY A 78 -0.92 -21.34 -1.76
CA GLY A 78 -2.37 -21.22 -1.80
C GLY A 78 -2.99 -20.53 -0.58
N ALA A 79 -2.20 -20.16 0.44
CA ALA A 79 -2.73 -19.47 1.61
C ALA A 79 -3.30 -18.09 1.24
N LEU A 80 -4.47 -17.77 1.79
CA LEU A 80 -5.05 -16.43 1.68
C LEU A 80 -4.60 -15.55 2.84
N VAL A 81 -4.25 -14.30 2.53
CA VAL A 81 -3.87 -13.29 3.53
C VAL A 81 -4.67 -12.01 3.28
N TYR A 82 -5.49 -11.61 4.25
CA TYR A 82 -6.14 -10.31 4.24
C TYR A 82 -5.15 -9.23 4.70
N VAL A 83 -5.14 -8.10 4.00
CA VAL A 83 -4.23 -6.99 4.26
C VAL A 83 -5.01 -5.72 4.52
N VAL A 84 -4.69 -5.06 5.62
CA VAL A 84 -5.07 -3.66 5.86
C VAL A 84 -3.79 -2.83 5.86
N ASN A 85 -3.58 -2.05 4.79
CA ASN A 85 -2.39 -1.23 4.63
C ASN A 85 -2.73 0.25 4.80
N ARG A 86 -2.39 0.80 5.98
CA ARG A 86 -2.62 2.21 6.31
C ARG A 86 -1.36 3.01 6.14
N GLY A 87 -1.44 4.26 5.71
CA GLY A 87 -0.26 5.09 5.57
C GLY A 87 -0.56 6.51 5.18
N ILE A 88 0.49 7.24 4.84
CA ILE A 88 0.40 8.59 4.32
C ILE A 88 1.32 8.77 3.12
N ARG A 89 0.90 9.63 2.20
CA ARG A 89 1.69 10.07 1.05
C ARG A 89 1.63 11.59 0.92
N HIS A 90 2.78 12.23 0.76
CA HIS A 90 2.87 13.65 0.42
C HIS A 90 4.17 13.96 -0.34
N ALA A 91 4.16 15.08 -1.07
CA ALA A 91 5.29 15.61 -1.81
C ALA A 91 5.14 17.14 -1.90
N ALA A 92 6.05 17.83 -2.59
CA ALA A 92 5.84 19.24 -2.93
C ALA A 92 4.52 19.43 -3.70
N PRO A 93 3.83 20.59 -3.60
CA PRO A 93 2.53 20.79 -4.24
C PRO A 93 2.50 20.47 -5.75
N GLU A 94 3.56 20.83 -6.47
CA GLU A 94 3.71 20.51 -7.90
C GLU A 94 3.75 18.99 -8.15
N ASP A 95 4.51 18.24 -7.34
CA ASP A 95 4.62 16.79 -7.45
C ASP A 95 3.33 16.10 -7.05
N MET A 96 2.66 16.59 -6.01
CA MET A 96 1.34 16.09 -5.64
C MET A 96 0.34 16.27 -6.77
N ALA A 97 0.31 17.43 -7.41
CA ALA A 97 -0.57 17.66 -8.56
C ALA A 97 -0.28 16.68 -9.72
N ARG A 98 1.00 16.41 -10.00
CA ARG A 98 1.43 15.41 -10.99
C ARG A 98 0.97 13.99 -10.62
N LEU A 99 1.23 13.56 -9.37
CA LEU A 99 0.80 12.27 -8.85
C LEU A 99 -0.73 12.08 -8.94
N LEU A 100 -1.51 13.13 -8.65
CA LEU A 100 -2.97 13.08 -8.70
C LEU A 100 -3.51 12.92 -10.13
N ARG A 101 -2.78 13.41 -11.14
CA ARG A 101 -3.03 13.20 -12.57
C ARG A 101 -2.45 11.87 -13.12
N GLY A 102 -1.76 11.09 -12.28
CA GLY A 102 -1.12 9.84 -12.70
C GLY A 102 0.19 10.03 -13.45
N GLU A 103 0.81 11.21 -13.36
CA GLU A 103 2.11 11.49 -13.97
C GLU A 103 3.25 10.95 -13.08
N PRO A 104 4.36 10.49 -13.69
CA PRO A 104 5.50 9.95 -12.95
C PRO A 104 6.22 11.05 -12.15
N VAL A 105 6.51 10.76 -10.88
CA VAL A 105 7.36 11.59 -10.01
C VAL A 105 8.46 10.71 -9.44
N ALA A 106 9.68 11.25 -9.36
CA ALA A 106 10.82 10.52 -8.81
C ALA A 106 10.52 10.08 -7.35
N PRO A 107 10.70 8.79 -6.99
CA PRO A 107 10.28 8.27 -5.68
C PRO A 107 10.90 9.01 -4.49
N GLU A 108 12.13 9.49 -4.62
CA GLU A 108 12.86 10.26 -3.61
C GLU A 108 12.24 11.63 -3.30
N ARG A 109 11.40 12.16 -4.20
CA ARG A 109 10.64 13.41 -4.00
C ARG A 109 9.31 13.18 -3.28
N VAL A 110 8.96 11.93 -3.01
CA VAL A 110 7.65 11.54 -2.46
C VAL A 110 7.86 10.83 -1.12
N TYR A 111 7.35 11.42 -0.05
CA TYR A 111 7.15 10.65 1.17
C TYR A 111 5.97 9.71 0.95
N PHE A 112 6.21 8.40 1.06
CA PHE A 112 5.15 7.39 1.00
C PHE A 112 5.51 6.23 1.92
N ARG A 113 4.88 6.19 3.10
CA ARG A 113 5.10 5.14 4.10
C ARG A 113 3.77 4.57 4.55
N THR A 114 3.77 3.26 4.79
CA THR A 114 2.60 2.53 5.26
C THR A 114 2.96 1.58 6.39
N ALA A 115 1.95 1.07 7.09
CA ALA A 115 2.04 0.07 8.14
C ALA A 115 1.00 -1.03 7.84
N PRO A 116 1.37 -2.04 7.03
CA PRO A 116 0.46 -3.12 6.72
C PRO A 116 0.27 -4.04 7.93
N VAL A 117 -0.98 -4.43 8.14
CA VAL A 117 -1.37 -5.49 9.08
C VAL A 117 -1.95 -6.63 8.27
N PHE A 118 -1.62 -7.86 8.68
CA PHE A 118 -1.95 -9.08 7.96
C PHE A 118 -2.82 -9.99 8.82
N GLU A 119 -3.74 -10.71 8.19
CA GLU A 119 -4.57 -11.73 8.81
C GLU A 119 -4.64 -12.95 7.89
N THR A 120 -4.51 -14.15 8.46
CA THR A 120 -4.57 -15.41 7.71
C THR A 120 -4.91 -16.58 8.64
N ALA A 121 -5.60 -17.58 8.12
CA ALA A 121 -5.87 -18.83 8.84
C ALA A 121 -4.74 -19.87 8.70
N ALA A 122 -3.75 -19.62 7.83
CA ALA A 122 -2.68 -20.58 7.54
C ALA A 122 -1.62 -20.59 8.65
N PRO A 123 -1.45 -21.70 9.40
CA PRO A 123 -0.53 -21.74 10.56
C PRO A 123 0.93 -21.48 10.18
N GLN A 124 1.37 -21.90 8.98
CA GLN A 124 2.73 -21.66 8.49
C GLN A 124 3.05 -20.16 8.27
N HIS A 125 2.02 -19.32 8.16
CA HIS A 125 2.14 -17.87 7.99
C HIS A 125 1.79 -17.09 9.26
N ALA A 126 1.61 -17.75 10.41
CA ALA A 126 1.26 -17.10 11.70
C ALA A 126 2.30 -16.08 12.18
N TRP A 127 3.53 -16.10 11.63
CA TRP A 127 4.54 -15.08 11.87
C TRP A 127 4.08 -13.67 11.46
N LEU A 128 3.18 -13.56 10.47
CA LEU A 128 2.58 -12.30 10.03
C LEU A 128 1.74 -11.61 11.12
N HIS A 129 1.31 -12.34 12.16
CA HIS A 129 0.52 -11.79 13.27
C HIS A 129 1.40 -11.34 14.44
N ARG A 130 2.71 -11.60 14.38
CA ARG A 130 3.63 -11.47 15.52
C ARG A 130 4.70 -10.40 15.33
N SER A 131 4.63 -9.65 14.23
CA SER A 131 5.56 -8.58 13.89
C SER A 131 4.80 -7.33 13.48
N LEU A 132 5.43 -6.17 13.69
CA LEU A 132 5.03 -4.95 13.02
C LEU A 132 5.72 -4.88 11.65
N PHE A 133 5.09 -4.14 10.74
CA PHE A 133 5.59 -3.98 9.39
C PHE A 133 5.55 -2.53 8.96
N VAL A 134 6.51 -2.17 8.12
CA VAL A 134 6.61 -0.85 7.47
C VAL A 134 6.72 -1.04 5.97
N GLY A 135 5.87 -0.33 5.23
CA GLY A 135 5.87 -0.27 3.78
C GLY A 135 6.53 1.01 3.26
N PHE A 136 7.34 0.87 2.21
CA PHE A 136 7.96 1.95 1.45
C PHE A 136 7.34 1.97 0.06
N GLY A 137 6.50 2.99 -0.19
CA GLY A 137 5.69 3.06 -1.39
C GLY A 137 6.32 3.87 -2.52
N GLU A 138 6.03 3.47 -3.74
CA GLU A 138 6.32 4.19 -4.98
C GLU A 138 5.04 4.21 -5.81
N ARG A 139 4.60 5.40 -6.22
CA ARG A 139 3.42 5.56 -7.07
C ARG A 139 3.86 5.63 -8.53
N ARG A 140 3.39 4.67 -9.33
CA ARG A 140 3.49 4.67 -10.80
C ARG A 140 2.15 5.11 -11.40
N PRO A 141 2.04 5.37 -12.71
CA PRO A 141 0.77 5.78 -13.32
C PRO A 141 -0.40 4.80 -13.08
N ASP A 142 -0.17 3.53 -13.36
CA ASP A 142 -1.14 2.43 -13.35
C ASP A 142 -0.89 1.39 -12.24
N SER A 143 0.22 1.53 -11.50
CA SER A 143 0.53 0.65 -10.38
C SER A 143 1.08 1.36 -9.14
N VAL A 144 1.16 0.62 -8.04
CA VAL A 144 1.82 1.04 -6.81
C VAL A 144 2.76 -0.07 -6.38
N LEU A 145 4.05 0.23 -6.23
CA LEU A 145 5.01 -0.68 -5.63
C LEU A 145 5.13 -0.37 -4.14
N VAL A 146 5.08 -1.38 -3.27
CA VAL A 146 5.34 -1.22 -1.84
C VAL A 146 6.33 -2.29 -1.39
N ARG A 147 7.52 -1.87 -0.94
CA ARG A 147 8.50 -2.76 -0.28
C ARG A 147 8.14 -2.87 1.19
N ILE A 148 8.00 -4.09 1.69
CA ILE A 148 7.51 -4.36 3.05
C ILE A 148 8.67 -4.91 3.88
N HIS A 149 8.85 -4.33 5.06
CA HIS A 149 9.87 -4.70 6.02
C HIS A 149 9.23 -5.06 7.36
N ALA A 150 9.72 -6.10 8.01
CA ALA A 150 9.43 -6.39 9.41
C ALA A 150 10.31 -5.51 10.32
N VAL A 151 9.78 -5.12 11.49
CA VAL A 151 10.46 -4.38 12.56
C VAL A 151 10.98 -5.34 13.63
#